data_AF-A0A423I921-F1
#
_entry.id   AF-A0A423I921-F1
#
_cell.length_a   1.000
_cell.length_b   1.000
_cell.length_c   1.000
_cell.angle_alpha   90.00
_cell.angle_beta   90.00
_cell.angle_gamma   90.00
#
_symmetry.space_group_name_H-M   'P 1'
#
loop_
_entity.id
_entity.type
_entity.pdbx_description
1 polymer ?
#
loop_
_entity_poly.entity_id
_entity_poly.type
_entity_poly.pdbx_seq_one_letter_code
_entity_poly.pdbx_strand_id
1 'polypeptide(L)'
;EIPNGDTTVETSVTLTGTASKGQKVDVLDGAVSKGQPTADPTTGIWTLVVSGLSVAPHSFTAKALYGSGAVSAAWTLTVTALVAPTISSVKGSPSG
;
A
#
# COMPACT_ATOMS: atom_id res chain seq x y z
N GLU A 1 6.11 -3.18 -8.37
CA GLU A 1 4.71 -3.01 -7.93
C GLU A 1 4.39 -4.14 -6.96
N ILE A 2 3.53 -3.91 -5.96
CA ILE A 2 3.05 -4.98 -5.06
C ILE A 2 1.69 -5.45 -5.63
N PRO A 3 1.61 -6.65 -6.24
CA PRO A 3 0.37 -7.16 -6.82
C PRO A 3 -0.78 -7.24 -5.81
N ASN A 4 -2.01 -7.19 -6.31
CA ASN A 4 -3.19 -7.32 -5.45
C ASN A 4 -3.22 -8.72 -4.80
N GLY A 5 -3.27 -8.76 -3.48
CA GLY A 5 -3.27 -9.97 -2.67
C GLY A 5 -1.89 -10.42 -2.20
N ASP A 6 -0.82 -9.75 -2.62
CA ASP A 6 0.55 -10.16 -2.30
C ASP A 6 1.00 -9.74 -0.89
N THR A 7 2.14 -10.30 -0.49
CA THR A 7 2.81 -10.00 0.77
C THR A 7 4.02 -9.11 0.54
N THR A 8 4.30 -8.22 1.49
CA THR A 8 5.49 -7.36 1.49
C THR A 8 6.06 -7.21 2.90
N VAL A 9 7.29 -6.73 3.01
CA VAL A 9 7.88 -6.23 4.27
C VAL A 9 7.89 -4.70 4.34
N GLU A 10 7.53 -4.03 3.25
CA GLU A 10 7.48 -2.57 3.15
C GLU A 10 6.32 -2.01 3.99
N THR A 11 6.62 -1.08 4.89
CA THR A 11 5.62 -0.40 5.75
C THR A 11 5.21 0.98 5.20
N SER A 12 5.74 1.34 4.02
CA SER A 12 5.40 2.56 3.30
C SER A 12 5.14 2.22 1.84
N VAL A 13 3.98 2.63 1.32
CA VAL A 13 3.55 2.31 -0.05
C VAL A 13 3.08 3.58 -0.77
N THR A 14 3.24 3.60 -2.08
CA THR A 14 2.66 4.63 -2.96
C THR A 14 1.46 4.05 -3.67
N LEU A 15 0.28 4.57 -3.35
CA LEU A 15 -0.98 4.23 -4.02
C LEU A 15 -1.18 5.20 -5.19
N THR A 16 -1.51 4.65 -6.36
CA THR A 16 -1.86 5.43 -7.55
C THR A 16 -3.21 4.98 -8.06
N GLY A 17 -4.02 5.92 -8.51
CA GLY A 17 -5.30 5.61 -9.13
C GLY A 17 -5.80 6.77 -9.98
N THR A 18 -7.03 6.61 -10.48
CA THR A 18 -7.70 7.63 -11.29
C THR A 18 -8.99 8.08 -10.62
N ALA A 19 -9.34 9.36 -10.79
CA ALA A 19 -10.65 9.91 -10.47
C ALA A 19 -11.01 10.99 -11.49
N SER A 20 -12.20 11.57 -11.36
CA SER A 20 -12.60 12.73 -12.17
C SER A 20 -11.57 13.85 -12.00
N LYS A 21 -11.15 14.46 -13.11
CA LYS A 21 -10.10 15.48 -13.15
C LYS A 21 -10.34 16.59 -12.13
N GLY A 22 -9.33 16.89 -11.32
CA GLY A 22 -9.40 17.93 -10.29
C GLY A 22 -10.25 17.59 -9.07
N GLN A 23 -10.81 16.38 -8.99
CA GLN A 23 -11.64 15.95 -7.87
C GLN A 23 -10.85 15.18 -6.81
N LYS A 24 -11.32 15.23 -5.57
CA LYS A 24 -10.73 14.48 -4.46
C LYS A 24 -11.34 13.08 -4.33
N VAL A 25 -10.52 12.15 -3.90
CA VAL A 25 -10.95 10.87 -3.33
C VAL A 25 -10.56 10.82 -1.86
N ASP A 26 -11.18 9.96 -1.08
CA ASP A 26 -10.73 9.53 0.23
C ASP A 26 -10.18 8.11 0.10
N VAL A 27 -8.90 7.93 0.37
CA VAL A 27 -8.25 6.63 0.35
C VAL A 27 -8.35 6.02 1.73
N LEU A 28 -9.02 4.88 1.82
CA LEU A 28 -9.26 4.18 3.08
C LEU A 28 -8.45 2.89 3.12
N ASP A 29 -7.99 2.53 4.31
CA ASP A 29 -7.54 1.19 4.67
C ASP A 29 -8.58 0.57 5.61
N GLY A 30 -9.40 -0.34 5.08
CA GLY A 30 -10.66 -0.72 5.71
C GLY A 30 -11.57 0.50 5.88
N ALA A 31 -11.84 0.89 7.13
CA ALA A 31 -12.66 2.06 7.46
C ALA A 31 -11.84 3.32 7.81
N VAL A 32 -10.51 3.22 7.86
CA VAL A 32 -9.64 4.30 8.32
C VAL A 32 -9.17 5.13 7.13
N SER A 33 -9.47 6.43 7.11
CA SER A 33 -8.93 7.34 6.09
C SER A 33 -7.41 7.47 6.24
N LYS A 34 -6.70 7.30 5.12
CA LYS A 34 -5.24 7.42 5.00
C LYS A 34 -4.83 8.73 4.32
N GLY A 35 -5.76 9.39 3.63
CA GLY A 35 -5.52 10.66 2.97
C GLY A 35 -6.52 10.94 1.86
N GLN A 36 -6.58 12.21 1.45
CA GLN A 36 -7.52 12.68 0.44
C GLN A 36 -6.82 13.35 -0.74
N PRO A 37 -6.10 12.57 -1.58
CA PRO A 37 -5.39 13.12 -2.71
C PRO A 37 -6.37 13.73 -3.73
N THR A 38 -5.92 14.79 -4.39
CA THR A 38 -6.65 15.40 -5.50
C THR A 38 -6.14 14.81 -6.80
N ALA A 39 -7.05 14.35 -7.65
CA ALA A 39 -6.71 13.93 -9.00
C ALA A 39 -6.21 15.11 -9.82
N ASP A 40 -5.15 14.88 -10.59
CA ASP A 40 -4.58 15.86 -11.50
C ASP A 40 -5.68 16.41 -12.44
N PRO A 41 -5.73 17.75 -12.64
CA PRO A 41 -6.80 18.40 -13.40
C PRO A 41 -6.75 18.10 -14.91
N THR A 42 -5.68 17.48 -15.41
CA THR A 42 -5.52 17.18 -16.84
C THR A 42 -5.61 15.69 -17.15
N THR A 43 -5.02 14.85 -16.30
CA THR A 43 -4.93 13.39 -16.49
C THR A 43 -5.93 12.62 -15.65
N GLY A 44 -6.39 13.19 -14.52
CA GLY A 44 -7.24 12.49 -13.55
C GLY A 44 -6.48 11.52 -12.65
N ILE A 45 -5.15 11.43 -12.77
CA ILE A 45 -4.31 10.57 -11.93
C ILE A 45 -4.11 11.22 -10.57
N TRP A 46 -4.22 10.44 -9.51
CA TRP A 46 -3.81 10.84 -8.16
C TRP A 46 -2.75 9.87 -7.63
N THR A 47 -1.90 10.37 -6.74
CA THR A 47 -0.93 9.56 -5.97
C THR A 47 -1.05 9.88 -4.49
N LEU A 48 -0.81 8.89 -3.63
CA LEU A 48 -0.77 9.05 -2.19
C LEU A 48 0.28 8.12 -1.59
N VAL A 49 1.20 8.69 -0.79
CA VAL A 49 2.11 7.89 0.04
C VAL A 49 1.42 7.58 1.36
N VAL A 50 1.36 6.30 1.71
CA VAL A 50 0.84 5.81 2.98
C VAL A 50 1.98 5.14 3.74
N SER A 51 2.41 5.74 4.85
CA SER A 51 3.49 5.24 5.71
C SER A 51 2.97 4.72 7.04
N GLY A 52 3.80 3.92 7.72
CA GLY A 52 3.50 3.41 9.06
C GLY A 52 2.42 2.33 9.05
N LEU A 53 2.37 1.51 7.99
CA LEU A 53 1.52 0.32 7.95
C LEU A 53 1.98 -0.68 9.01
N SER A 54 1.01 -1.23 9.75
CA SER A 54 1.24 -2.29 10.73
C SER A 54 1.59 -3.61 10.04
N VAL A 55 2.24 -4.53 10.76
CA VAL A 55 2.39 -5.92 10.31
C VAL A 55 1.02 -6.61 10.39
N ALA A 56 0.23 -6.49 9.33
CA ALA A 56 -1.13 -7.00 9.23
C ALA A 56 -1.61 -7.05 7.76
N PRO A 57 -2.75 -7.70 7.50
CA PRO A 57 -3.50 -7.50 6.26
C PRO A 57 -4.02 -6.06 6.15
N HIS A 58 -3.94 -5.49 4.95
CA HIS A 58 -4.45 -4.18 4.57
C HIS A 58 -5.38 -4.28 3.36
N SER A 59 -6.39 -3.42 3.30
CA SER A 59 -7.39 -3.41 2.22
C SER A 59 -7.70 -1.98 1.81
N PHE A 60 -7.05 -1.52 0.75
CA PHE A 60 -7.16 -0.15 0.28
C PHE A 60 -8.33 0.03 -0.67
N THR A 61 -9.14 1.06 -0.44
CA THR A 61 -10.17 1.53 -1.38
C THR A 61 -10.06 3.02 -1.59
N ALA A 62 -10.48 3.51 -2.75
CA ALA A 62 -10.64 4.93 -3.01
C ALA A 62 -12.14 5.26 -3.15
N LYS A 63 -12.63 6.16 -2.30
CA LYS A 63 -14.00 6.67 -2.34
C LYS A 63 -14.03 8.06 -2.94
N ALA A 64 -14.84 8.28 -3.97
CA ALA A 64 -15.05 9.62 -4.51
C ALA A 64 -15.67 10.54 -3.45
N LEU A 65 -15.15 11.76 -3.30
CA LEU A 65 -15.74 12.81 -2.46
C LEU A 65 -16.67 13.74 -3.25
N TYR A 66 -17.17 13.23 -4.38
CA TYR A 66 -17.99 13.94 -5.34
C TYR A 66 -19.03 12.99 -5.94
N GLY A 67 -20.03 13.56 -6.61
CA GLY A 67 -21.13 12.80 -7.20
C GLY A 67 -21.86 11.96 -6.15
N SER A 68 -22.14 10.70 -6.47
CA SER A 68 -22.78 9.73 -5.56
C SER A 68 -21.81 9.06 -4.58
N GLY A 69 -20.52 9.41 -4.60
CA GLY A 69 -19.52 8.82 -3.70
C GLY A 69 -19.15 7.38 -4.01
N ALA A 70 -19.01 7.04 -5.30
CA ALA A 70 -18.60 5.71 -5.77
C ALA A 70 -17.28 5.25 -5.11
N VAL A 71 -17.16 3.94 -4.89
CA VAL A 71 -16.00 3.30 -4.24
C VAL A 71 -15.34 2.33 -5.22
N SER A 72 -14.01 2.32 -5.26
CA SER A 72 -13.24 1.38 -6.09
C SER A 72 -13.36 -0.06 -5.59
N ALA A 73 -12.95 -1.02 -6.42
CA ALA A 73 -12.56 -2.33 -5.91
C ALA A 73 -11.41 -2.21 -4.91
N ALA A 74 -11.33 -3.17 -3.99
CA ALA A 74 -10.26 -3.20 -2.99
C ALA A 74 -8.93 -3.68 -3.60
N TRP A 75 -7.84 -3.03 -3.21
CA TRP A 75 -6.48 -3.51 -3.40
C TRP A 75 -5.91 -3.99 -2.06
N THR A 76 -5.62 -5.27 -1.97
CA THR A 76 -5.20 -5.92 -0.73
C THR A 76 -3.71 -6.21 -0.76
N LEU A 77 -3.08 -6.12 0.41
CA LEU A 77 -1.71 -6.59 0.63
C LEU A 77 -1.56 -7.03 2.08
N THR A 78 -0.59 -7.89 2.37
CA THR A 78 -0.23 -8.25 3.75
C THR A 78 1.17 -7.76 4.06
N VAL A 79 1.32 -6.95 5.09
CA VAL A 79 2.64 -6.57 5.60
C VAL A 79 3.10 -7.63 6.60
N THR A 80 4.30 -8.16 6.39
CA THR A 80 4.95 -9.16 7.25
C THR A 80 6.20 -8.57 7.90
N ALA A 81 6.62 -9.16 9.02
CA ALA A 81 7.82 -8.73 9.71
C ALA A 81 9.07 -9.04 8.87
N LEU A 82 9.99 -8.09 8.80
CA LEU A 82 11.31 -8.34 8.23
C LEU A 82 12.07 -9.33 9.11
N VAL A 83 12.46 -10.47 8.54
CA VAL A 83 13.27 -11.47 9.22
C VAL A 83 14.74 -11.19 8.94
N ALA A 84 15.50 -10.84 9.98
CA ALA A 84 16.95 -10.65 9.86
C ALA A 84 17.66 -12.01 9.62
N PRO A 85 18.63 -12.09 8.69
CA PRO A 85 19.39 -13.32 8.49
C PRO A 85 20.28 -13.63 9.70
N THR A 86 20.47 -14.91 9.99
CA THR A 86 21.35 -15.39 11.06
C THR A 86 22.32 -16.44 10.52
N ILE A 87 23.53 -16.53 11.10
CA ILE A 87 24.44 -17.66 10.91
C ILE A 87 24.37 -18.50 12.18
N SER A 88 23.98 -19.77 12.06
CA SER A 88 23.81 -20.67 13.20
C SER A 88 24.97 -21.65 13.40
N SER A 89 25.83 -21.85 12.39
CA SER A 89 26.99 -22.74 12.51
C SER A 89 28.11 -22.36 11.54
N VAL A 90 29.35 -22.62 11.96
CA VAL A 90 30.56 -22.54 11.14
C VAL A 90 31.39 -23.80 11.43
N LYS A 91 31.86 -24.48 10.37
CA LYS A 91 32.72 -25.66 10.50
C LYS A 91 34.03 -25.42 9.75
N GLY A 92 35.15 -25.59 10.45
CA GLY A 92 36.48 -25.59 9.86
C GLY A 92 36.82 -26.94 9.22
N SER A 93 37.73 -26.95 8.25
CA SER A 93 38.30 -28.20 7.73
C SER A 93 39.43 -28.67 8.66
N PRO A 94 39.61 -29.99 8.88
CA PRO A 94 40.78 -30.48 9.61
C PRO A 94 42.04 -30.12 8.84
N SER A 95 42.99 -29.44 9.48
CA SER A 95 44.38 -29.40 9.01
C SER A 95 44.94 -30.81 9.23
N GLY A 96 45.33 -31.47 8.14
CA GLY A 96 46.05 -32.75 8.19
C GLY A 96 47.39 -32.64 8.90
#